data_AF-A0A1H1P8F1-F1
#
_entry.id   AF-A0A1H1P8F1-F1
#
_cell.length_a   1.000
_cell.length_b   1.000
_cell.length_c   1.000
_cell.angle_alpha   90.00
_cell.angle_beta   90.00
_cell.angle_gamma   90.00
#
_symmetry.space_group_name_H-M   'P 1'
#
loop_
_entity.id
_entity.type
_entity.pdbx_description
1 polymer ?
#
loop_
_entity_poly.entity_id
_entity_poly.type
_entity_poly.pdbx_seq_one_letter_code
_entity_poly.pdbx_strand_id
1 'polypeptide(L)'
;MHSDWDDAPQRIRKRKDTRRFAAVLLAVAVSVAVALLVGQAYLTSGRPILTSWQTERAPQVPPLPTSRTDAPSVAITKPSHPPPQKTPEELFREQVERDRQRAATRQTEFNDSNYVPKRSINVIPAVAEVQRVATRSNSRPMGLTGTGHATVNWQDARGRRSSWQTTFTYRNSTIDNTTFCLNVGKGSIPYRSCRKGAREWLKAKCRTKQPLNDGWRDMYCHAYQAYRT
;
A
#
# COMPACT_ATOMS: atom_id res chain seq x y z
N MET A 1 -4.37 -5.88 7.25
CA MET A 1 -3.98 -4.75 6.36
C MET A 1 -2.74 -5.18 5.57
N HIS A 2 -2.90 -5.67 4.34
CA HIS A 2 -1.80 -6.28 3.56
C HIS A 2 -1.56 -5.61 2.20
N SER A 3 -2.48 -4.73 1.76
CA SER A 3 -2.52 -4.16 0.41
C SER A 3 -1.46 -3.10 0.16
N ASP A 4 -1.10 -2.28 1.16
CA ASP A 4 -0.03 -1.27 1.04
C ASP A 4 1.33 -1.92 0.75
N TRP A 5 1.47 -3.22 1.09
CA TRP A 5 2.65 -4.02 0.80
C TRP A 5 2.74 -4.50 -0.66
N ASP A 6 1.61 -4.55 -1.39
CA ASP A 6 1.55 -4.84 -2.83
C ASP A 6 1.83 -3.61 -3.69
N ASP A 7 1.44 -2.43 -3.22
CA ASP A 7 1.77 -1.15 -3.84
C ASP A 7 3.07 -0.50 -3.28
N ALA A 8 3.87 -1.24 -2.52
CA ALA A 8 5.19 -0.79 -2.07
C ALA A 8 6.22 -0.77 -3.23
N PRO A 9 7.07 0.28 -3.38
CA PRO A 9 8.14 0.28 -4.38
C PRO A 9 9.19 -0.80 -4.07
N GLN A 10 9.76 -1.41 -5.12
CA GLN A 10 10.62 -2.61 -4.98
C GLN A 10 11.80 -2.45 -4.02
N ARG A 11 12.31 -1.23 -3.78
CA ARG A 11 13.35 -0.95 -2.76
C ARG A 11 12.98 -1.36 -1.33
N ILE A 12 11.68 -1.42 -1.01
CA ILE A 12 11.18 -1.82 0.32
C ILE A 12 11.02 -3.34 0.41
N ARG A 13 10.71 -4.00 -0.72
CA ARG A 13 10.69 -5.45 -0.82
C ARG A 13 12.12 -5.97 -0.84
N LYS A 14 12.67 -6.34 0.33
CA LYS A 14 13.86 -7.21 0.44
C LYS A 14 13.53 -8.60 -0.12
N ARG A 15 13.42 -8.70 -1.45
CA ARG A 15 13.36 -9.96 -2.17
C ARG A 15 14.67 -10.69 -1.88
N LYS A 16 14.60 -11.83 -1.19
CA LYS A 16 15.74 -12.73 -1.02
C LYS A 16 16.10 -13.22 -2.43
N ASP A 17 17.07 -12.57 -3.07
CA ASP A 17 17.35 -12.75 -4.49
C ASP A 17 18.13 -14.05 -4.69
N THR A 18 17.41 -15.16 -4.64
CA THR A 18 17.95 -16.52 -4.79
C THR A 18 18.69 -16.70 -6.10
N ARG A 19 18.42 -15.89 -7.13
CA ARG A 19 19.16 -15.89 -8.39
C ARG A 19 20.55 -15.28 -8.23
N ARG A 20 20.72 -14.22 -7.42
CA ARG A 20 22.06 -13.70 -7.07
C ARG A 20 22.85 -14.69 -6.23
N PHE A 21 22.21 -15.32 -5.23
CA PHE A 21 22.88 -16.37 -4.44
C PHE A 21 23.28 -17.57 -5.30
N ALA A 22 22.39 -18.05 -6.19
CA ALA A 22 22.71 -19.11 -7.13
C ALA A 22 23.83 -18.71 -8.10
N ALA A 23 23.83 -17.49 -8.63
CA ALA A 23 24.89 -16.98 -9.51
C ALA A 23 26.24 -16.86 -8.79
N VAL A 24 26.27 -16.44 -7.52
CA VAL A 24 27.48 -16.42 -6.70
C VAL A 24 28.00 -17.84 -6.45
N LEU A 25 27.13 -18.79 -6.11
CA LEU A 25 27.52 -20.20 -5.94
C LEU A 25 28.05 -20.82 -7.24
N LEU A 26 27.43 -20.50 -8.39
CA LEU A 26 27.90 -20.92 -9.71
C LEU A 26 29.26 -20.31 -10.05
N ALA A 27 29.45 -19.02 -9.80
CA ALA A 27 30.73 -18.34 -10.01
C ALA A 27 31.84 -18.93 -9.13
N VAL A 28 31.55 -19.23 -7.86
CA VAL A 28 32.50 -19.91 -6.95
C VAL A 28 32.83 -21.30 -7.47
N ALA A 29 31.83 -22.12 -7.84
CA ALA A 29 32.04 -23.46 -8.38
C ALA A 29 32.89 -23.45 -9.67
N VAL A 30 32.63 -22.50 -10.58
CA VAL A 30 33.43 -22.31 -11.79
C VAL A 30 34.85 -21.86 -11.44
N SER A 31 35.05 -20.94 -10.50
CA SER A 31 36.40 -20.52 -10.09
C SER A 31 37.22 -21.65 -9.46
N VAL A 32 36.58 -22.54 -8.68
CA VAL A 32 37.24 -23.72 -8.10
C VAL A 32 37.58 -24.73 -9.20
N ALA A 33 36.68 -24.97 -10.15
CA ALA A 33 36.95 -25.86 -11.28
C ALA A 33 38.11 -25.34 -12.15
N VAL A 34 38.15 -24.03 -12.44
CA VAL A 34 39.26 -23.40 -13.17
C VAL A 34 40.56 -23.47 -12.36
N ALA A 35 40.54 -23.22 -11.05
CA ALA A 35 41.73 -23.34 -10.20
C ALA A 35 42.28 -24.78 -10.16
N LEU A 36 41.42 -25.79 -10.13
CA LEU A 36 41.83 -27.20 -10.21
C LEU A 36 42.43 -27.55 -11.58
N LEU A 37 41.83 -27.09 -12.68
CA LEU A 37 42.37 -27.29 -14.03
C LEU A 37 43.72 -26.58 -14.23
N VAL A 38 43.85 -25.34 -13.76
CA VAL A 38 45.12 -24.59 -13.78
C VAL A 38 46.16 -25.26 -12.87
N GLY A 39 45.76 -25.79 -11.71
CA GLY A 39 46.63 -26.56 -10.82
C GLY A 39 47.17 -27.83 -11.47
N GLN A 40 46.32 -28.59 -12.16
CA GLN A 40 46.76 -29.76 -12.93
C GLN A 40 47.64 -29.38 -14.14
N ALA A 41 47.34 -28.26 -14.81
CA ALA A 41 48.19 -27.72 -15.87
C ALA A 41 49.57 -27.30 -15.33
N TYR A 42 49.65 -26.70 -14.15
CA TYR A 42 50.92 -26.34 -13.49
C TYR A 42 51.74 -27.56 -13.08
N LEU A 43 51.09 -28.61 -12.57
CA LEU A 43 51.75 -29.87 -12.20
C LEU A 43 52.27 -30.65 -13.42
N THR A 44 51.68 -30.45 -14.60
CA THR A 44 52.07 -31.13 -15.85
C THR A 44 52.93 -30.26 -16.78
N SER A 45 52.91 -28.94 -16.61
CA SER A 45 53.67 -27.98 -17.43
C SER A 45 54.12 -26.79 -16.58
N GLY A 46 55.33 -26.89 -16.02
CA GLY A 46 55.88 -25.91 -15.06
C GLY A 46 56.35 -24.58 -15.67
N ARG A 47 55.45 -23.80 -16.30
CA ARG A 47 55.74 -22.43 -16.80
C ARG A 47 54.54 -21.47 -16.65
N PRO A 48 54.67 -20.34 -15.92
CA PRO A 48 53.64 -19.30 -15.87
C PRO A 48 53.49 -18.54 -17.20
N ILE A 49 52.24 -18.25 -17.59
CA ILE A 49 51.93 -17.25 -18.62
C ILE A 49 51.65 -15.92 -17.91
N LEU A 50 52.54 -14.94 -18.06
CA LEU A 50 52.38 -13.56 -17.57
C LEU A 50 52.72 -12.54 -18.65
N THR A 51 51.71 -12.15 -19.42
CA THR A 51 51.64 -10.93 -20.25
C THR A 51 50.16 -10.52 -20.35
N SER A 52 49.76 -9.25 -20.39
CA SER A 52 50.51 -8.00 -20.28
C SER A 52 49.59 -6.91 -19.71
N TRP A 53 50.06 -6.14 -18.72
CA TRP A 53 49.37 -4.93 -18.27
C TRP A 53 50.00 -3.73 -18.97
N GLN A 54 49.36 -3.24 -20.04
CA GLN A 54 49.72 -1.96 -20.63
C GLN A 54 48.81 -0.85 -20.09
N THR A 55 49.37 -0.14 -19.10
CA THR A 55 49.02 1.24 -18.74
C THR A 55 49.21 2.15 -19.95
N GLU A 56 48.29 3.09 -20.20
CA GLU A 56 48.58 4.54 -20.44
C GLU A 56 47.29 5.31 -20.79
N ARG A 57 46.67 6.05 -19.84
CA ARG A 57 45.83 7.24 -20.17
C ARG A 57 45.45 8.11 -18.96
N ALA A 58 46.01 9.31 -18.89
CA ALA A 58 45.46 10.54 -18.28
C ALA A 58 46.44 11.71 -18.53
N PRO A 59 46.09 13.00 -18.34
CA PRO A 59 44.77 13.65 -18.20
C PRO A 59 44.52 14.62 -19.41
N GLN A 60 43.54 15.55 -19.46
CA GLN A 60 43.47 16.87 -18.78
C GLN A 60 42.07 17.54 -18.89
N VAL A 61 41.78 18.47 -17.96
CA VAL A 61 40.54 19.24 -17.73
C VAL A 61 40.97 20.56 -17.03
N PRO A 62 40.60 21.80 -17.45
CA PRO A 62 39.25 22.41 -17.27
C PRO A 62 38.94 23.50 -18.36
N PRO A 63 38.15 24.59 -18.16
CA PRO A 63 37.10 24.93 -17.17
C PRO A 63 35.74 25.41 -17.77
N LEU A 64 34.79 25.71 -16.87
CA LEU A 64 33.45 26.28 -17.09
C LEU A 64 33.43 27.82 -16.88
N PRO A 65 32.42 28.55 -17.40
CA PRO A 65 31.62 29.41 -16.51
C PRO A 65 30.10 29.30 -16.81
N THR A 66 29.21 29.07 -15.84
CA THR A 66 28.67 30.01 -14.83
C THR A 66 27.75 31.11 -15.41
N SER A 67 26.44 31.03 -15.10
CA SER A 67 25.53 32.18 -14.98
C SER A 67 24.35 31.84 -14.06
N ARG A 68 23.73 32.88 -13.51
CA ARG A 68 22.95 32.88 -12.25
C ARG A 68 21.49 33.31 -12.47
N THR A 69 20.63 33.00 -11.48
CA THR A 69 19.46 33.75 -10.94
C THR A 69 18.53 34.49 -11.96
N ASP A 70 17.21 34.34 -11.94
CA ASP A 70 16.33 34.93 -10.91
C ASP A 70 14.97 34.24 -10.74
N ALA A 71 14.37 34.42 -9.57
CA ALA A 71 12.99 34.00 -9.24
C ALA A 71 12.24 35.17 -8.56
N PRO A 72 11.04 35.57 -9.04
CA PRO A 72 10.27 36.62 -8.41
C PRO A 72 9.51 36.13 -7.16
N SER A 73 9.60 36.91 -6.08
CA SER A 73 8.83 36.72 -4.85
C SER A 73 7.38 37.21 -5.04
N VAL A 74 6.40 36.46 -4.52
CA VAL A 74 4.99 36.88 -4.48
C VAL A 74 4.55 36.97 -3.02
N ALA A 75 4.06 38.15 -2.63
CA ALA A 75 3.64 38.44 -1.27
C ALA A 75 2.36 37.66 -0.88
N ILE A 76 2.31 37.19 0.37
CA ILE A 76 1.15 36.50 0.94
C ILE A 76 0.30 37.52 1.72
N THR A 77 -0.92 37.78 1.22
CA THR A 77 -1.89 38.64 1.91
C THR A 77 -2.59 37.86 3.04
N LYS A 78 -2.67 38.46 4.23
CA LYS A 78 -3.29 37.89 5.44
C LYS A 78 -4.83 37.91 5.33
N PRO A 79 -5.55 36.78 5.48
CA PRO A 79 -7.02 36.78 5.47
C PRO A 79 -7.62 37.32 6.77
N SER A 80 -8.79 37.95 6.65
CA SER A 80 -9.57 38.54 7.75
C SER A 80 -10.33 37.50 8.58
N HIS A 81 -10.65 37.86 9.84
CA HIS A 81 -11.25 36.97 10.83
C HIS A 81 -12.80 37.07 10.82
N PRO A 82 -13.55 35.94 10.81
CA PRO A 82 -15.00 35.90 11.06
C PRO A 82 -15.35 35.95 12.57
N PRO A 83 -16.64 36.13 12.96
CA PRO A 83 -17.08 36.69 14.25
C PRO A 83 -16.97 35.75 15.48
N PRO A 84 -17.16 36.24 16.74
CA PRO A 84 -16.62 35.59 17.93
C PRO A 84 -17.34 34.29 18.29
N GLN A 85 -16.59 33.19 18.21
CA GLN A 85 -16.88 31.96 18.96
C GLN A 85 -16.25 32.09 20.35
N LYS A 86 -16.91 31.56 21.39
CA LYS A 86 -16.36 31.52 22.75
C LYS A 86 -14.91 31.04 22.71
N THR A 87 -14.00 31.77 23.34
CA THR A 87 -12.58 31.43 23.28
C THR A 87 -12.31 30.08 23.96
N PRO A 88 -11.27 29.33 23.57
CA PRO A 88 -10.90 28.08 24.25
C PRO A 88 -10.68 28.27 25.76
N GLU A 89 -10.25 29.46 26.18
CA GLU A 89 -10.04 29.82 27.58
C GLU A 89 -11.36 30.02 28.35
N GLU A 90 -12.38 30.63 27.72
CA GLU A 90 -13.73 30.73 28.30
C GLU A 90 -14.37 29.35 28.50
N LEU A 91 -14.25 28.46 27.50
CA LEU A 91 -14.74 27.09 27.58
C LEU A 91 -14.05 26.30 28.69
N PHE A 92 -12.74 26.50 28.88
CA PHE A 92 -11.97 25.89 29.97
C PHE A 92 -12.45 26.36 31.35
N ARG A 93 -12.61 27.69 31.54
CA ARG A 93 -13.14 28.27 32.79
C ARG A 93 -14.56 27.77 33.11
N GLU A 94 -15.43 27.69 32.10
CA GLU A 94 -16.80 27.14 32.25
C GLU A 94 -16.81 25.63 32.61
N GLN A 95 -15.74 24.89 32.31
CA GLN A 95 -15.61 23.49 32.73
C GLN A 95 -15.09 23.36 34.17
N VAL A 96 -14.05 24.14 34.55
CA VAL A 96 -13.48 24.13 35.91
C VAL A 96 -14.54 24.47 36.96
N GLU A 97 -15.39 25.46 36.71
CA GLU A 97 -16.47 25.87 37.63
C GLU A 97 -17.56 24.79 37.76
N ARG A 98 -17.90 24.06 36.69
CA ARG A 98 -18.83 22.93 36.77
C ARG A 98 -18.26 21.75 37.56
N ASP A 99 -16.96 21.47 37.42
CA ASP A 99 -16.32 20.40 38.18
C ASP A 99 -16.13 20.76 39.66
N ARG A 100 -15.90 22.05 39.98
CA ARG A 100 -15.97 22.56 41.37
C ARG A 100 -17.35 22.39 42.00
N GLN A 101 -18.42 22.74 41.30
CA GLN A 101 -19.80 22.53 41.78
C GLN A 101 -20.10 21.05 42.05
N ARG A 102 -19.64 20.15 41.15
CA ARG A 102 -19.78 18.69 41.33
C ARG A 102 -18.94 18.14 42.47
N ALA A 103 -17.76 18.70 42.72
CA ALA A 103 -16.91 18.29 43.84
C ALA A 103 -17.55 18.62 45.19
N ALA A 104 -18.25 19.76 45.30
CA ALA A 104 -18.98 20.14 46.51
C ALA A 104 -20.16 19.18 46.85
N THR A 105 -20.67 18.42 45.87
CA THR A 105 -21.72 17.39 46.10
C THR A 105 -21.14 15.99 46.36
N ARG A 106 -19.82 15.81 46.30
CA ARG A 106 -19.20 14.51 46.61
C ARG A 106 -18.92 14.42 48.10
N GLN A 107 -19.33 13.30 48.70
CA GLN A 107 -18.96 12.93 50.06
C GLN A 107 -17.44 12.94 50.22
N THR A 108 -16.93 13.83 51.08
CA THR A 108 -15.49 13.98 51.37
C THR A 108 -15.06 13.23 52.65
N GLU A 109 -16.02 12.85 53.51
CA GLU A 109 -15.75 11.96 54.64
C GLU A 109 -15.71 10.49 54.19
N PHE A 110 -14.51 9.91 54.25
CA PHE A 110 -14.30 8.48 54.20
C PHE A 110 -14.18 7.96 55.63
N ASN A 111 -15.19 7.24 56.10
CA ASN A 111 -15.14 6.50 57.37
C ASN A 111 -15.46 5.01 57.11
N ASP A 112 -14.98 4.15 58.01
CA ASP A 112 -15.14 2.68 57.88
C ASP A 112 -16.61 2.24 58.00
N SER A 113 -17.48 3.09 58.55
CA SER A 113 -18.92 2.85 58.69
C SER A 113 -19.73 3.12 57.42
N ASN A 114 -19.18 3.81 56.42
CA ASN A 114 -19.88 4.17 55.17
C ASN A 114 -19.31 3.46 53.93
N TYR A 115 -18.32 2.57 54.09
CA TYR A 115 -17.87 1.70 53.01
C TYR A 115 -18.53 0.32 53.09
N VAL A 116 -19.65 0.13 52.39
CA VAL A 116 -20.25 -1.20 52.17
C VAL A 116 -19.69 -1.80 50.87
N PRO A 117 -18.80 -2.81 50.92
CA PRO A 117 -18.26 -3.42 49.71
C PRO A 117 -19.36 -4.13 48.90
N LYS A 118 -19.58 -3.67 47.67
CA LYS A 118 -20.53 -4.29 46.76
C LYS A 118 -20.06 -5.69 46.36
N ARG A 119 -20.81 -6.72 46.74
CA ARG A 119 -20.58 -8.13 46.35
C ARG A 119 -20.98 -8.41 44.88
N SER A 120 -20.62 -7.53 43.95
CA SER A 120 -20.80 -7.77 42.52
C SER A 120 -19.75 -8.76 42.03
N ILE A 121 -20.06 -10.06 42.16
CA ILE A 121 -19.25 -11.13 41.59
C ILE A 121 -19.42 -11.06 40.08
N ASN A 122 -18.37 -10.64 39.36
CA ASN A 122 -18.35 -10.61 37.89
C ASN A 122 -18.21 -12.03 37.33
N VAL A 123 -19.22 -12.87 37.53
CA VAL A 123 -19.31 -14.20 36.91
C VAL A 123 -19.70 -14.00 35.45
N ILE A 124 -18.71 -14.05 34.56
CA ILE A 124 -18.97 -14.14 33.11
C ILE A 124 -19.42 -15.59 32.84
N PRO A 125 -20.66 -15.85 32.38
CA PRO A 125 -21.06 -17.20 32.02
C PRO A 125 -20.22 -17.67 30.84
N ALA A 126 -19.69 -18.89 30.92
CA ALA A 126 -19.01 -19.51 29.79
C ALA A 126 -19.97 -19.61 28.59
N VAL A 127 -19.54 -19.11 27.43
CA VAL A 127 -20.31 -19.24 26.19
C VAL A 127 -20.39 -20.73 25.86
N ALA A 128 -21.61 -21.28 25.82
CA ALA A 128 -21.80 -22.65 25.39
C ALA A 128 -21.28 -22.84 23.97
N GLU A 129 -20.34 -23.77 23.77
CA GLU A 129 -19.89 -24.15 22.44
C GLU A 129 -21.06 -24.81 21.69
N VAL A 130 -21.76 -24.01 20.89
CA VAL A 130 -22.72 -24.53 19.92
C VAL A 130 -21.94 -25.38 18.93
N GLN A 131 -22.00 -26.71 19.14
CA GLN A 131 -21.36 -27.68 18.28
C GLN A 131 -22.01 -27.58 16.89
N ARG A 132 -21.36 -26.83 16.00
CA ARG A 132 -21.88 -26.53 14.66
C ARG A 132 -21.87 -27.81 13.84
N VAL A 133 -22.96 -28.56 13.90
CA VAL A 133 -23.31 -29.56 12.89
C VAL A 133 -23.19 -28.84 11.56
N ALA A 134 -22.26 -29.29 10.72
CA ALA A 134 -21.97 -28.66 9.45
C ALA A 134 -23.11 -28.96 8.47
N THR A 135 -24.22 -28.23 8.61
CA THR A 135 -25.24 -28.15 7.59
C THR A 135 -24.54 -27.70 6.32
N ARG A 136 -24.41 -28.60 5.35
CA ARG A 136 -24.01 -28.25 3.99
C ARG A 136 -25.14 -27.42 3.40
N SER A 137 -25.17 -26.13 3.76
CA SER A 137 -26.05 -25.16 3.15
C SER A 137 -25.69 -25.13 1.67
N ASN A 138 -26.50 -25.80 0.87
CA ASN A 138 -26.38 -25.78 -0.58
C ASN A 138 -26.92 -24.43 -1.07
N SER A 139 -26.24 -23.36 -0.64
CA SER A 139 -26.55 -21.98 -1.00
C SER A 139 -26.27 -21.84 -2.48
N ARG A 140 -27.32 -22.00 -3.28
CA ARG A 140 -27.33 -21.52 -4.67
C ARG A 140 -26.74 -20.11 -4.65
N PRO A 141 -25.69 -19.81 -5.44
CA PRO A 141 -25.06 -18.49 -5.42
C PRO A 141 -26.08 -17.45 -5.89
N MET A 142 -26.71 -16.77 -4.95
CA MET A 142 -27.54 -15.60 -5.21
C MET A 142 -26.63 -14.44 -5.53
N GLY A 143 -26.32 -14.28 -6.81
CA GLY A 143 -25.56 -13.15 -7.34
C GLY A 143 -24.79 -13.50 -8.60
N LEU A 144 -24.46 -12.48 -9.38
CA LEU A 144 -23.74 -12.65 -10.62
C LEU A 144 -22.34 -13.19 -10.34
N THR A 145 -21.92 -14.20 -11.10
CA THR A 145 -20.60 -14.82 -10.99
C THR A 145 -20.04 -15.08 -12.39
N GLY A 146 -18.78 -14.72 -12.62
CA GLY A 146 -18.15 -14.85 -13.95
C GLY A 146 -16.93 -13.96 -14.13
N THR A 147 -16.62 -13.69 -15.39
CA THR A 147 -15.48 -12.87 -15.85
C THR A 147 -15.97 -11.76 -16.77
N GLY A 148 -15.36 -10.58 -16.68
CA GLY A 148 -15.62 -9.44 -17.55
C GLY A 148 -14.34 -8.85 -18.12
N HIS A 149 -14.48 -8.06 -19.18
CA HIS A 149 -13.39 -7.35 -19.84
C HIS A 149 -13.56 -5.83 -19.66
N ALA A 150 -12.45 -5.12 -19.53
CA ALA A 150 -12.40 -3.67 -19.38
C ALA A 150 -11.26 -3.06 -20.23
N THR A 151 -11.62 -2.16 -21.15
CA THR A 151 -10.67 -1.23 -21.77
C THR A 151 -10.39 -0.10 -20.78
N VAL A 152 -9.24 -0.13 -20.14
CA VAL A 152 -8.83 0.85 -19.13
C VAL A 152 -7.96 1.92 -19.78
N ASN A 153 -8.37 3.19 -19.67
CA ASN A 153 -7.61 4.34 -20.15
C ASN A 153 -7.15 5.20 -18.97
N TRP A 154 -5.91 5.68 -19.01
CA TRP A 154 -5.35 6.61 -18.05
C TRP A 154 -4.60 7.74 -18.75
N GLN A 155 -4.59 8.91 -18.14
CA GLN A 155 -3.76 10.03 -18.56
C GLN A 155 -2.95 10.52 -17.36
N ASP A 156 -1.62 10.52 -17.49
CA ASP A 156 -0.74 11.07 -16.45
C ASP A 156 -0.79 12.60 -16.44
N ALA A 157 -0.39 13.22 -15.33
CA ALA A 157 -0.30 14.67 -15.17
C ALA A 157 0.58 15.38 -16.23
N ARG A 158 1.40 14.63 -16.97
CA ARG A 158 2.22 15.11 -18.11
C ARG A 158 1.52 14.96 -19.47
N GLY A 159 0.20 14.74 -19.49
CA GLY A 159 -0.61 14.57 -20.70
C GLY A 159 -0.46 13.22 -21.42
N ARG A 160 0.55 12.40 -21.09
CA ARG A 160 0.75 11.06 -21.67
C ARG A 160 -0.45 10.16 -21.40
N ARG A 161 -1.00 9.57 -22.46
CA ARG A 161 -2.13 8.65 -22.42
C ARG A 161 -1.63 7.21 -22.49
N SER A 162 -2.31 6.30 -21.82
CA SER A 162 -2.03 4.86 -21.87
C SER A 162 -3.34 4.09 -21.79
N SER A 163 -3.40 2.98 -22.51
CA SER A 163 -4.57 2.11 -22.59
C SER A 163 -4.16 0.67 -22.34
N TRP A 164 -4.96 -0.06 -21.57
CA TRP A 164 -4.76 -1.48 -21.30
C TRP A 164 -6.09 -2.22 -21.45
N GLN A 165 -6.07 -3.30 -22.23
CA GLN A 165 -7.10 -4.32 -22.13
C GLN A 165 -6.85 -5.15 -20.87
N THR A 166 -7.86 -5.35 -20.04
CA THR A 166 -7.73 -6.15 -18.84
C THR A 166 -9.00 -6.94 -18.54
N THR A 167 -8.87 -7.97 -17.73
CA THR A 167 -9.98 -8.80 -17.25
C THR A 167 -10.23 -8.53 -15.77
N PHE A 168 -11.46 -8.77 -15.34
CA PHE A 168 -11.82 -8.81 -13.94
C PHE A 168 -12.76 -9.97 -13.68
N THR A 169 -12.74 -10.52 -12.48
CA THR A 169 -13.71 -11.54 -12.04
C THR A 169 -14.72 -10.92 -11.10
N TYR A 170 -15.93 -11.47 -11.09
CA TYR A 170 -16.97 -11.12 -10.13
C TYR A 170 -17.59 -12.40 -9.56
N ARG A 171 -17.95 -12.36 -8.28
CA ARG A 171 -18.56 -13.47 -7.54
C ARG A 171 -19.61 -12.89 -6.61
N ASN A 172 -20.80 -13.50 -6.57
CA ASN A 172 -21.93 -13.04 -5.76
C ASN A 172 -22.19 -11.52 -5.91
N SER A 173 -22.25 -11.03 -7.15
CA SER A 173 -22.44 -9.61 -7.49
C SER A 173 -21.38 -8.65 -6.92
N THR A 174 -20.20 -9.15 -6.57
CA THR A 174 -19.05 -8.35 -6.11
C THR A 174 -17.87 -8.56 -7.06
N ILE A 175 -17.28 -7.48 -7.58
CA ILE A 175 -16.07 -7.55 -8.42
C ILE A 175 -14.83 -7.71 -7.53
N ASP A 176 -13.97 -8.67 -7.85
CA ASP A 176 -12.65 -8.77 -7.25
C ASP A 176 -11.71 -7.73 -7.87
N ASN A 177 -11.61 -6.60 -7.18
CA ASN A 177 -10.73 -5.50 -7.57
C ASN A 177 -9.27 -5.91 -7.77
N THR A 178 -8.77 -7.01 -7.18
CA THR A 178 -7.37 -7.46 -7.33
C THR A 178 -7.07 -8.10 -8.69
N THR A 179 -8.10 -8.51 -9.42
CA THR A 179 -7.98 -9.17 -10.74
C THR A 179 -7.71 -8.22 -11.89
N PHE A 180 -7.98 -6.91 -11.73
CA PHE A 180 -7.59 -5.90 -12.70
C PHE A 180 -6.07 -5.80 -12.88
N CYS A 181 -5.67 -5.56 -14.13
CA CYS A 181 -4.29 -5.25 -14.55
C CYS A 181 -3.27 -6.38 -14.34
N LEU A 182 -3.70 -7.62 -14.06
CA LEU A 182 -2.79 -8.76 -13.85
C LEU A 182 -1.86 -9.02 -15.05
N ASN A 183 -2.34 -8.79 -16.27
CA ASN A 183 -1.58 -8.91 -17.52
C ASN A 183 -0.40 -7.92 -17.65
N VAL A 184 -0.38 -6.84 -16.86
CA VAL A 184 0.67 -5.81 -16.88
C VAL A 184 1.80 -6.12 -15.87
N GLY A 185 1.66 -7.20 -15.09
CA GLY A 185 2.63 -7.63 -14.09
C GLY A 185 2.59 -6.79 -12.80
N LYS A 186 2.16 -7.40 -11.69
CA LYS A 186 1.99 -6.71 -10.39
C LYS A 186 3.25 -5.95 -9.95
N GLY A 187 3.06 -4.73 -9.44
CA GLY A 187 4.11 -3.89 -8.86
C GLY A 187 4.97 -3.10 -9.87
N SER A 188 4.72 -3.23 -11.18
CA SER A 188 5.36 -2.41 -12.22
C SER A 188 4.80 -0.97 -12.23
N ILE A 189 5.51 -0.02 -12.85
CA ILE A 189 4.98 1.34 -13.09
C ILE A 189 3.68 1.30 -13.92
N PRO A 190 3.62 0.62 -15.08
CA PRO A 190 2.37 0.55 -15.85
C PRO A 190 1.24 -0.18 -15.11
N TYR A 191 1.53 -1.12 -14.20
CA TYR A 191 0.51 -1.70 -13.32
C TYR A 191 -0.17 -0.64 -12.44
N ARG A 192 0.61 0.27 -11.82
CA ARG A 192 0.05 1.37 -11.01
C ARG A 192 -0.82 2.32 -11.83
N SER A 193 -0.37 2.70 -13.03
CA SER A 193 -1.17 3.57 -13.91
C SER A 193 -2.43 2.86 -14.43
N CYS A 194 -2.34 1.56 -14.72
CA CYS A 194 -3.52 0.74 -15.04
C CYS A 194 -4.50 0.65 -13.86
N ARG A 195 -4.02 0.45 -12.62
CA ARG A 195 -4.86 0.46 -11.39
C ARG A 195 -5.63 1.77 -11.23
N LYS A 196 -4.97 2.91 -11.47
CA LYS A 196 -5.61 4.25 -11.44
C LYS A 196 -6.66 4.41 -12.53
N GLY A 197 -6.34 4.01 -13.77
CA GLY A 197 -7.31 3.99 -14.86
C GLY A 197 -8.51 3.08 -14.59
N ALA A 198 -8.30 1.91 -13.98
CA ALA A 198 -9.35 0.94 -13.70
C ALA A 198 -10.35 1.49 -12.66
N ARG A 199 -9.88 2.25 -11.68
CA ARG A 199 -10.74 2.99 -10.75
C ARG A 199 -11.61 4.03 -11.46
N GLU A 200 -11.05 4.82 -12.38
CA GLU A 200 -11.84 5.78 -13.17
C GLU A 200 -12.77 5.09 -14.17
N TRP A 201 -12.41 3.92 -14.71
CA TRP A 201 -13.30 3.10 -15.53
C TRP A 201 -14.52 2.60 -14.72
N LEU A 202 -14.31 2.09 -13.50
CA LEU A 202 -15.40 1.67 -12.61
C LEU A 202 -16.31 2.84 -12.22
N LYS A 203 -15.73 4.01 -11.94
CA LYS A 203 -16.47 5.27 -11.70
C LYS A 203 -17.34 5.66 -12.89
N ALA A 204 -16.81 5.54 -14.12
CA ALA A 204 -17.55 5.81 -15.35
C ALA A 204 -18.68 4.80 -15.57
N LYS A 205 -18.46 3.52 -15.26
CA LYS A 205 -19.51 2.48 -15.31
C LYS A 205 -20.60 2.67 -14.24
N CYS A 206 -20.23 3.04 -13.02
CA CYS A 206 -21.18 3.39 -11.96
C CYS A 206 -22.04 4.61 -12.32
N ARG A 207 -21.47 5.61 -13.00
CA ARG A 207 -22.15 6.86 -13.38
C ARG A 207 -22.74 6.88 -14.81
N THR A 208 -22.74 5.76 -15.52
CA THR A 208 -23.23 5.75 -16.91
C THR A 208 -24.75 5.95 -16.95
N LYS A 209 -25.23 6.71 -17.95
CA LYS A 209 -26.66 6.87 -18.25
C LYS A 209 -27.20 5.78 -19.18
N GLN A 210 -26.35 4.87 -19.65
CA GLN A 210 -26.79 3.75 -20.48
C GLN A 210 -27.66 2.79 -19.65
N PRO A 211 -28.66 2.12 -20.27
CA PRO A 211 -29.45 1.11 -19.60
C PRO A 211 -28.57 -0.12 -19.29
N LEU A 212 -28.10 -0.20 -18.04
CA LEU A 212 -27.64 -1.44 -17.44
C LEU A 212 -28.71 -1.91 -16.45
N ASN A 213 -28.86 -3.22 -16.33
CA ASN A 213 -29.60 -3.84 -15.21
C ASN A 213 -29.01 -3.31 -13.89
N ASP A 214 -29.89 -2.92 -12.96
CA ASP A 214 -29.53 -2.24 -11.71
C ASP A 214 -28.47 -3.01 -10.90
N GLY A 215 -28.56 -4.34 -10.86
CA GLY A 215 -27.59 -5.18 -10.16
C GLY A 215 -26.15 -5.11 -10.72
N TRP A 216 -25.99 -4.80 -12.01
CA TRP A 216 -24.67 -4.50 -12.58
C TRP A 216 -24.17 -3.11 -12.18
N ARG A 217 -25.05 -2.11 -12.17
CA ARG A 217 -24.70 -0.74 -11.78
C ARG A 217 -24.22 -0.71 -10.33
N ASP A 218 -24.96 -1.36 -9.43
CA ASP A 218 -24.63 -1.44 -8.02
C ASP A 218 -23.31 -2.19 -7.80
N MET A 219 -23.09 -3.30 -8.51
CA MET A 219 -21.82 -4.03 -8.50
C MET A 219 -20.63 -3.13 -8.92
N TYR A 220 -20.76 -2.32 -9.99
CA TYR A 220 -19.72 -1.38 -10.40
C TYR A 220 -19.50 -0.24 -9.39
N CYS A 221 -20.57 0.26 -8.76
CA CYS A 221 -20.49 1.29 -7.74
C CYS A 221 -19.82 0.80 -6.44
N HIS A 222 -20.19 -0.39 -5.95
CA HIS A 222 -19.52 -1.03 -4.82
C HIS A 222 -18.04 -1.31 -5.13
N ALA A 223 -17.74 -1.83 -6.32
CA ALA A 223 -16.36 -2.07 -6.76
C ALA A 223 -15.53 -0.78 -6.77
N TYR A 224 -16.08 0.33 -7.29
CA TYR A 224 -15.43 1.65 -7.28
C TYR A 224 -15.15 2.16 -5.86
N GLN A 225 -16.13 2.06 -4.94
CA GLN A 225 -15.95 2.49 -3.54
C GLN A 225 -14.92 1.62 -2.80
N ALA A 226 -14.90 0.32 -3.07
CA ALA A 226 -13.91 -0.61 -2.54
C ALA A 226 -12.52 -0.51 -3.24
N TYR A 227 -12.38 0.31 -4.28
CA TYR A 227 -11.15 0.38 -5.09
C TYR A 227 -10.08 1.26 -4.44
N ARG A 228 -9.11 0.62 -3.76
CA ARG A 228 -7.92 1.29 -3.23
C ARG A 228 -6.79 1.35 -4.27
N THR A 229 -6.10 2.49 -4.31
CA THR A 229 -5.07 2.91 -5.30
C THR A 229 -3.91 3.62 -4.63
#